data_AF-A0A1Z9NH12-F1
#
_entry.id   AF-A0A1Z9NH12-F1
#
_cell.length_a   1.000
_cell.length_b   1.000
_cell.length_c   1.000
_cell.angle_alpha   90.00
_cell.angle_beta   90.00
_cell.angle_gamma   90.00
#
_symmetry.space_group_name_H-M   'P 1'
#
loop_
_entity.id
_entity.type
_entity.pdbx_description
1 polymer ?
#
loop_
_entity_poly.entity_id
_entity_poly.type
_entity_poly.pdbx_seq_one_letter_code
_entity_poly.pdbx_strand_id
1 'polypeptide(L)'
;MSKATEKLPQRLLEHTVSQDYSLYTDIDQAVWRYIMKISVPFFEKHAHQSYLEGLEMTGIPIDHIPRVEGMDKRLDNYNWGAVTVKGFIPPIIFMEFLSRKVLP
;
A
#
# COMPACT_ATOMS: atom_id res chain seq x y z
N MET A 1 -11.77 -5.60 -4.46
CA MET A 1 -11.43 -4.21 -4.77
C MET A 1 -12.26 -3.34 -3.85
N SER A 2 -11.68 -2.29 -3.28
CA SER A 2 -12.43 -1.30 -2.51
C SER A 2 -13.38 -0.51 -3.41
N LYS A 3 -14.40 0.10 -2.80
CA LYS A 3 -15.35 0.97 -3.53
C LYS A 3 -14.65 2.17 -4.15
N ALA A 4 -13.52 2.59 -3.59
CA ALA A 4 -12.72 3.70 -4.09
C ALA A 4 -12.01 3.32 -5.40
N THR A 5 -11.44 2.12 -5.49
CA THR A 5 -10.73 1.66 -6.69
C THR A 5 -11.68 1.27 -7.82
N GLU A 6 -12.87 0.74 -7.52
CA GLU A 6 -13.91 0.43 -8.52
C GLU A 6 -14.42 1.66 -9.29
N LYS A 7 -14.33 2.86 -8.70
CA LYS A 7 -14.82 4.12 -9.28
C LYS A 7 -13.75 4.89 -10.06
N LEU A 8 -12.56 4.32 -10.25
CA LEU A 8 -11.47 4.98 -10.95
C LEU A 8 -11.79 5.09 -12.45
N PRO A 9 -11.59 6.27 -13.07
CA PRO A 9 -11.72 6.42 -14.51
C PRO A 9 -10.63 5.64 -15.26
N GLN A 10 -10.95 5.19 -16.47
CA GLN A 10 -10.05 4.37 -17.31
C GLN A 10 -8.63 4.97 -17.45
N ARG A 11 -8.53 6.29 -17.65
CA ARG A 11 -7.23 6.99 -17.76
C ARG A 11 -6.32 6.81 -16.53
N LEU A 12 -6.87 6.65 -15.33
CA LEU A 12 -6.08 6.42 -14.12
C LEU A 12 -5.68 4.94 -14.03
N LEU A 13 -6.56 4.03 -14.46
CA LEU A 13 -6.27 2.60 -14.50
C LEU A 13 -5.09 2.26 -15.44
N GLU A 14 -4.88 3.05 -16.50
CA GLU A 14 -3.71 2.94 -17.39
C GLU A 14 -2.36 3.14 -16.67
N HIS A 15 -2.36 3.83 -15.53
CA HIS A 15 -1.19 4.03 -14.68
C HIS A 15 -1.02 2.95 -13.60
N THR A 16 -1.97 2.03 -13.49
CA THR A 16 -1.92 0.92 -12.54
C THR A 16 -1.37 -0.35 -13.19
N VAL A 17 -0.88 -1.27 -12.36
CA VAL A 17 -0.51 -2.64 -12.74
C VAL A 17 -1.04 -3.62 -11.72
N SER A 18 -1.16 -4.88 -12.12
CA SER A 18 -1.35 -5.96 -11.16
C SER A 18 -0.03 -6.26 -10.44
N GLN A 19 -0.09 -6.41 -9.11
CA GLN A 19 1.03 -6.91 -8.32
C GLN A 19 1.26 -8.38 -8.64
N ASP A 20 2.27 -8.68 -9.46
CA ASP A 20 2.71 -10.06 -9.67
C ASP A 20 3.60 -10.50 -8.50
N TYR A 21 2.98 -11.19 -7.55
CA TYR A 21 3.66 -11.64 -6.34
C TYR A 21 4.75 -12.69 -6.62
N SER A 22 4.70 -13.37 -7.77
CA SER A 22 5.71 -14.37 -8.13
C SER A 22 7.07 -13.76 -8.45
N LEU A 23 7.12 -12.45 -8.72
CA LEU A 23 8.35 -11.72 -8.98
C LEU A 23 9.18 -11.45 -7.72
N TYR A 24 8.57 -11.55 -6.53
CA TYR A 24 9.30 -11.36 -5.28
C TYR A 24 10.07 -12.63 -4.93
N THR A 25 11.40 -12.51 -4.88
CA THR A 25 12.29 -13.58 -4.47
C THR A 25 12.32 -13.74 -2.95
N ASP A 26 12.88 -14.85 -2.47
CA ASP A 26 13.14 -15.05 -1.04
C ASP A 26 14.04 -13.96 -0.45
N ILE A 27 14.94 -13.39 -1.27
CA ILE A 27 15.80 -12.27 -0.89
C ILE A 27 14.94 -11.02 -0.64
N ASP A 28 14.00 -10.70 -1.53
CA ASP A 28 13.11 -9.54 -1.36
C ASP A 28 12.27 -9.66 -0.10
N GLN A 29 11.74 -10.86 0.17
CA GLN A 29 11.00 -11.16 1.39
C GLN A 29 11.86 -10.98 2.65
N ALA A 30 13.13 -11.42 2.61
CA ALA A 30 14.07 -11.25 3.71
C ALA A 30 14.44 -9.78 3.94
N VAL A 31 14.63 -9.01 2.86
CA VAL A 31 14.91 -7.56 2.92
C VAL A 31 13.74 -6.81 3.56
N TRP A 32 12.51 -7.11 3.14
CA TRP A 32 11.31 -6.55 3.78
C TRP A 32 11.29 -6.81 5.28
N ARG A 33 11.46 -8.07 5.67
CA ARG A 33 11.47 -8.49 7.08
C ARG A 33 12.55 -7.78 7.88
N TYR A 34 13.74 -7.63 7.31
CA TYR A 34 14.84 -6.92 7.94
C TYR A 34 14.49 -5.45 8.18
N ILE A 35 13.96 -4.75 7.16
CA ILE A 35 13.55 -3.35 7.28
C ILE A 35 12.46 -3.18 8.34
N MET A 36 11.43 -4.03 8.32
CA MET A 36 10.31 -3.94 9.27
C MET A 36 10.75 -4.22 10.71
N LYS A 37 11.65 -5.18 10.94
CA LYS A 37 12.20 -5.49 12.27
C LYS A 37 13.02 -4.35 12.88
N ILE A 38 13.59 -3.47 12.05
CA ILE A 38 14.30 -2.27 12.52
C ILE A 38 13.33 -1.11 12.68
N SER A 39 12.46 -0.92 11.69
CA SER A 39 11.56 0.24 11.59
C SER A 39 10.48 0.22 12.66
N VAL A 40 9.83 -0.92 12.89
CA VAL A 40 8.68 -1.00 13.82
C VAL A 40 9.09 -0.63 15.26
N PRO A 41 10.15 -1.22 15.87
CA PRO A 41 10.59 -0.82 17.20
C PRO A 41 11.07 0.64 17.27
N PHE A 42 11.67 1.14 16.20
CA PHE A 42 12.08 2.54 16.13
C PHE A 42 10.87 3.47 16.17
N PHE A 43 9.85 3.22 15.33
CA PHE A 43 8.67 4.07 15.27
C PHE A 43 7.73 3.88 16.46
N GLU A 44 7.72 2.72 17.12
CA GLU A 44 7.01 2.54 18.38
C GLU A 44 7.47 3.55 19.45
N LYS A 45 8.77 3.86 19.49
CA LYS A 45 9.33 4.81 20.45
C LYS A 45 9.22 6.27 20.03
N HIS A 46 9.23 6.56 18.72
CA HIS A 46 9.41 7.93 18.22
C HIS A 46 8.25 8.47 17.38
N ALA A 47 7.40 7.61 16.81
CA ALA A 47 6.25 8.04 16.04
C ALA A 47 5.04 8.29 16.94
N HIS A 48 4.05 9.02 16.41
CA HIS A 48 2.74 9.11 17.03
C HIS A 48 2.07 7.72 17.06
N GLN A 49 1.28 7.44 18.10
CA GLN A 49 0.61 6.15 18.32
C GLN A 49 -0.17 5.65 17.08
N SER A 50 -0.79 6.59 16.35
CA SER A 50 -1.54 6.30 15.12
C SER A 50 -0.73 5.61 14.02
N TYR A 51 0.60 5.66 14.06
CA TYR A 51 1.44 4.95 13.10
C TYR A 51 1.33 3.43 13.26
N LEU A 52 1.46 2.93 14.50
CA LEU A 52 1.36 1.49 14.77
C LEU A 52 -0.08 0.99 14.58
N GLU A 53 -1.06 1.77 15.03
CA GLU A 53 -2.48 1.49 14.79
C GLU A 53 -2.74 1.41 13.28
N GLY A 54 -2.19 2.34 12.50
CA GLY A 54 -2.30 2.36 11.05
C GLY A 54 -1.69 1.12 10.37
N LEU A 55 -0.53 0.65 10.83
CA LEU A 55 0.09 -0.58 10.33
C LEU A 55 -0.82 -1.79 10.53
N GLU A 56 -1.42 -1.92 11.72
CA GLU A 56 -2.37 -3.00 12.04
C GLU A 56 -3.65 -2.90 11.21
N MET A 57 -4.24 -1.70 11.15
CA MET A 57 -5.47 -1.41 10.42
C MET A 57 -5.32 -1.72 8.92
N THR A 58 -4.18 -1.36 8.33
CA THR A 58 -3.88 -1.62 6.91
C THR A 58 -3.43 -3.04 6.63
N GLY A 59 -3.12 -3.83 7.67
CA GLY A 59 -2.71 -5.23 7.56
C GLY A 59 -1.34 -5.42 6.94
N ILE A 60 -0.44 -4.44 7.12
CA ILE A 60 0.94 -4.53 6.64
C ILE A 60 1.71 -5.52 7.54
N PRO A 61 2.21 -6.65 6.99
CA PRO A 61 2.91 -7.65 7.78
C PRO A 61 4.38 -7.27 8.01
N ILE A 62 4.94 -7.81 9.09
CA ILE A 62 6.35 -7.59 9.46
C ILE A 62 7.27 -8.59 8.75
N ASP A 63 6.79 -9.77 8.37
CA ASP A 63 7.60 -10.92 7.99
C ASP A 63 7.67 -11.21 6.48
N HIS A 64 6.81 -10.58 5.68
CA HIS A 64 6.73 -10.71 4.23
C HIS A 64 6.17 -9.45 3.57
N ILE A 65 6.45 -9.25 2.28
CA ILE A 65 5.92 -8.15 1.48
C ILE A 65 4.39 -8.26 1.41
N PRO A 66 3.63 -7.19 1.69
CA PRO A 66 2.17 -7.24 1.66
C PRO A 66 1.64 -7.50 0.25
N ARG A 67 0.49 -8.18 0.19
CA ARG A 67 -0.38 -8.17 -0.99
C ARG A 67 -1.24 -6.91 -0.95
N VAL A 68 -1.09 -6.04 -1.95
CA VAL A 68 -1.83 -4.77 -2.01
C VAL A 68 -3.34 -5.00 -2.12
N GLU A 69 -3.78 -6.10 -2.72
CA GLU A 69 -5.20 -6.49 -2.70
C GLU A 69 -5.74 -6.67 -1.27
N GLY A 70 -4.94 -7.22 -0.36
CA GLY A 70 -5.30 -7.36 1.05
C GLY A 70 -5.38 -6.01 1.76
N MET A 71 -4.44 -5.11 1.45
CA MET A 71 -4.44 -3.74 1.97
C MET A 71 -5.65 -2.95 1.47
N ASP A 72 -5.96 -3.02 0.18
CA ASP A 72 -7.09 -2.37 -0.46
C ASP A 72 -8.42 -2.78 0.20
N LYS A 73 -8.61 -4.07 0.48
CA LYS A 73 -9.79 -4.57 1.21
C LYS A 73 -9.89 -3.99 2.62
N ARG A 74 -8.78 -3.83 3.33
CA ARG A 74 -8.78 -3.27 4.69
C ARG A 74 -9.03 -1.76 4.69
N LEU A 75 -8.47 -1.05 3.71
CA LEU A 75 -8.66 0.39 3.53
C LEU A 75 -10.11 0.77 3.20
N ASP A 76 -10.89 -0.14 2.60
CA ASP A 76 -12.31 0.11 2.28
C ASP A 76 -13.13 0.45 3.54
N ASN A 77 -12.77 -0.12 4.70
CA ASN A 77 -13.37 0.21 6.00
C ASN A 77 -13.22 1.69 6.39
N TYR A 78 -12.25 2.39 5.79
CA TYR A 78 -11.94 3.79 6.03
C TYR A 78 -12.28 4.70 4.84
N ASN A 79 -13.02 4.19 3.86
CA ASN A 79 -13.33 4.85 2.59
C ASN A 79 -12.08 5.23 1.77
N TRP A 80 -11.01 4.44 1.91
CA TRP A 80 -9.81 4.53 1.11
C TRP A 80 -9.63 3.25 0.27
N GLY A 81 -8.79 3.33 -0.74
CA GLY A 81 -8.34 2.19 -1.52
C GLY A 81 -6.84 2.25 -1.79
N ALA A 82 -6.29 1.15 -2.29
CA ALA A 82 -4.90 1.09 -2.73
C ALA A 82 -4.78 0.40 -4.09
N VAL A 83 -3.92 0.92 -4.96
CA VAL A 83 -3.57 0.31 -6.24
C VAL A 83 -2.07 0.18 -6.36
N THR A 84 -1.59 -0.72 -7.21
CA THR A 84 -0.17 -0.80 -7.56
C THR A 84 0.11 -0.06 -8.85
N VAL A 85 1.26 0.63 -8.93
CA VAL A 85 1.72 1.38 -10.11
C VAL A 85 3.09 0.91 -10.59
N LYS A 86 3.48 1.24 -11.83
CA LYS A 86 4.77 0.84 -12.45
C LYS A 86 6.01 1.50 -11.86
N GLY A 87 5.88 2.24 -10.76
CA GLY A 87 6.90 3.12 -10.22
C GLY A 87 6.45 4.58 -10.31
N PHE A 88 7.30 5.45 -10.85
CA PHE A 88 6.99 6.87 -10.91
C PHE A 88 5.82 7.16 -11.87
N ILE A 89 4.75 7.76 -11.34
CA ILE A 89 3.62 8.31 -12.11
C ILE A 89 3.70 9.84 -12.13
N PRO A 90 3.16 10.52 -13.16
CA PRO A 90 3.17 11.98 -13.19
C PRO A 90 2.50 12.58 -11.95
N PRO A 91 3.02 13.68 -11.36
CA PRO A 91 2.48 14.25 -10.13
C PRO A 91 0.98 14.59 -10.21
N ILE A 92 0.50 15.03 -11.38
CA ILE A 92 -0.93 15.33 -11.57
C ILE A 92 -1.81 14.08 -11.46
N ILE A 93 -1.32 12.93 -11.93
CA ILE A 93 -2.01 11.64 -11.84
C ILE A 93 -2.01 11.16 -10.39
N PHE A 94 -0.88 11.28 -9.69
CA PHE A 94 -0.77 10.98 -8.27
C PHE A 94 -1.77 11.79 -7.44
N MET A 95 -1.83 13.10 -7.67
CA MET A 95 -2.79 13.98 -6.99
C MET A 95 -4.24 13.61 -7.32
N GLU A 96 -4.52 13.19 -8.55
CA GLU A 96 -5.87 12.74 -8.91
C GLU A 96 -6.26 11.45 -8.16
N PHE A 97 -5.37 10.48 -8.01
CA PHE A 97 -5.61 9.30 -7.17
C PHE A 97 -5.95 9.69 -5.72
N LEU A 98 -5.15 10.57 -5.12
CA LEU A 98 -5.37 11.03 -3.74
C LEU A 98 -6.69 11.78 -3.58
N SER A 99 -7.09 12.60 -4.55
CA SER A 99 -8.40 13.30 -4.53
C SER A 99 -9.59 12.33 -4.49
N ARG A 100 -9.37 11.09 -4.94
CA ARG A 100 -10.35 10.00 -4.98
C ARG A 100 -10.19 9.03 -3.80
N LYS A 101 -9.34 9.35 -2.82
CA LYS A 101 -9.01 8.49 -1.67
C LYS A 101 -8.42 7.14 -2.07
N VAL A 102 -7.62 7.13 -3.13
CA VAL A 102 -6.85 5.96 -3.55
C VAL A 102 -5.36 6.27 -3.37
N LEU A 103 -4.65 5.40 -2.67
CA LEU A 103 -3.19 5.42 -2.55
C LEU A 103 -2.60 4.64 -3.73
N PRO A 104 -1.89 5.31 -4.66
CA PRO A 104 -1.20 4.64 -5.76
C PRO A 104 0.19 4.11 -5.38
#